data_AF-M8AJA6-F1
#
_entry.id   AF-M8AJA6-F1
#
_cell.length_a   1.000
_cell.length_b   1.000
_cell.length_c   1.000
_cell.angle_alpha   90.00
_cell.angle_beta   90.00
_cell.angle_gamma   90.00
#
_symmetry.space_group_name_H-M   'P 1'
#
loop_
_entity.id
_entity.type
_entity.pdbx_description
1 polymer ?
#
loop_
_entity_poly.entity_id
_entity_poly.type
_entity_poly.pdbx_seq_one_letter_code
_entity_poly.pdbx_strand_id
1 'polypeptide(L)'
;MDEAVAPLIHALRPMLGSGGQLGSRAGVACDSWRLGVEAHNVRDRKRVPASCEGYVGHCMLGGHYHRDSKLVIDQAISYIDSIKLSGNGKEVLVFDIDETTLSNLPYYATQGFGFQEYARQASAPALPETKRLYNKLLSVGIKLVILTGRREVQRTATVTNLRRQGFSGWMTVLLKPADFKGSTVTFKSSERQKLLDAGYIIVGNIGDQWSDILGTPEGARTFKLPDPIYVGHYMLGGHYRRDSKLVIDEAISYIDSLKLAGNGKEVWVFDVDETTLSNLPYYATHGFGATPYNWTSFQEYARQASAPALPETKRLFDKLLSVGIKPVILTGRREVQRTATVTNLRRQGFSGWMTKLLDAGYIIVGNIGDQWSDILSTPEGARTFKLPDPMYYIG
;
A
#
# COMPACT_ATOMS: atom_id res chain seq x y z
N MET A 1 -7.11 -13.43 -62.01
CA MET A 1 -8.35 -12.64 -61.89
C MET A 1 -9.41 -13.67 -61.55
N ASP A 2 -9.79 -13.91 -60.30
CA ASP A 2 -9.84 -12.98 -59.17
C ASP A 2 -9.51 -13.64 -57.83
N GLU A 3 -8.91 -12.83 -56.96
CA GLU A 3 -8.69 -13.09 -55.53
C GLU A 3 -10.04 -13.22 -54.80
N ALA A 4 -10.28 -14.36 -54.17
CA ALA A 4 -11.31 -14.46 -53.13
C ALA A 4 -10.69 -14.12 -51.78
N VAL A 5 -10.82 -12.84 -51.41
CA VAL A 5 -10.43 -12.25 -50.12
C VAL A 5 -11.19 -12.96 -48.99
N ALA A 6 -10.45 -13.56 -48.06
CA ALA A 6 -11.04 -14.11 -46.83
C ALA A 6 -11.65 -12.98 -45.97
N PRO A 7 -12.83 -13.19 -45.36
CA PRO A 7 -13.51 -12.16 -44.61
C PRO A 7 -12.68 -11.73 -43.40
N LEU A 8 -12.51 -10.41 -43.28
CA LEU A 8 -11.86 -9.70 -42.19
C LEU A 8 -12.46 -10.19 -40.85
N ILE A 9 -11.75 -11.04 -40.11
CA ILE A 9 -12.13 -11.40 -38.75
C ILE A 9 -12.00 -10.12 -37.93
N HIS A 10 -13.15 -9.51 -37.61
CA HIS A 10 -13.22 -8.43 -36.64
C HIS A 10 -12.62 -8.93 -35.33
N ALA A 11 -11.46 -8.37 -34.96
CA ALA A 11 -10.89 -8.53 -33.64
C ALA A 11 -12.00 -8.26 -32.62
N LEU A 12 -12.28 -9.27 -31.79
CA LEU A 12 -13.23 -9.21 -30.70
C LEU A 12 -12.96 -7.92 -29.90
N ARG A 13 -13.90 -6.98 -29.99
CA ARG A 13 -13.96 -5.83 -29.08
C ARG A 13 -13.91 -6.38 -27.65
N PRO A 14 -12.99 -5.91 -26.80
CA PRO A 14 -13.07 -6.20 -25.38
C PRO A 14 -14.36 -5.56 -24.86
N MET A 15 -15.38 -6.38 -24.62
CA MET A 15 -16.54 -5.99 -23.83
C MET A 15 -16.03 -5.83 -22.39
N LEU A 16 -15.99 -4.57 -21.93
CA LEU A 16 -15.97 -4.14 -20.53
C LEU A 16 -14.79 -4.66 -19.68
N GLY A 17 -13.63 -4.04 -19.86
CA GLY A 17 -12.67 -3.87 -18.78
C GLY A 17 -12.98 -2.58 -18.03
N SER A 18 -13.26 -2.65 -16.73
CA SER A 18 -13.51 -1.52 -15.82
C SER A 18 -12.28 -0.62 -15.58
N GLY A 19 -11.63 -0.15 -16.64
CA GLY A 19 -10.49 0.78 -16.59
C GLY A 19 -10.42 1.75 -17.76
N GLY A 20 -11.30 1.63 -18.76
CA GLY A 20 -11.12 2.29 -20.05
C GLY A 20 -11.52 3.77 -20.19
N GLN A 21 -12.17 4.40 -19.19
CA GLN A 21 -12.72 5.76 -19.38
C GLN A 21 -12.44 6.79 -18.26
N LEU A 22 -11.68 6.45 -17.22
CA LEU A 22 -11.29 7.43 -16.19
C LEU A 22 -9.86 7.99 -16.33
N GLY A 23 -9.02 7.40 -17.19
CA GLY A 23 -7.66 7.88 -17.44
C GLY A 23 -7.54 9.04 -18.44
N SER A 24 -8.59 9.37 -19.20
CA SER A 24 -8.49 10.31 -20.33
C SER A 24 -8.86 11.76 -20.01
N ARG A 25 -9.21 12.08 -18.75
CA ARG A 25 -9.50 13.45 -18.32
C ARG A 25 -8.68 13.78 -17.06
N ALA A 26 -7.45 14.23 -17.28
CA ALA A 26 -6.56 14.91 -16.31
C ALA A 26 -5.74 14.08 -15.27
N GLY A 27 -5.41 12.81 -15.50
CA GLY A 27 -4.60 12.02 -14.55
C GLY A 27 -3.85 10.83 -15.16
N VAL A 28 -2.77 10.39 -14.51
CA VAL A 28 -1.94 9.24 -14.93
C VAL A 28 -2.80 7.97 -15.00
N ALA A 29 -2.79 7.24 -16.13
CA ALA A 29 -3.39 5.91 -16.20
C ALA A 29 -2.61 4.93 -15.31
N CYS A 30 -3.20 4.55 -14.18
CA CYS A 30 -2.50 3.89 -13.07
C CYS A 30 -2.08 2.45 -13.35
N ASP A 31 -2.84 1.75 -14.19
CA ASP A 31 -2.50 0.46 -14.76
C ASP A 31 -1.25 0.54 -15.65
N SER A 32 -1.21 1.54 -16.53
CA SER A 32 -0.08 1.83 -17.42
C SER A 32 1.15 2.29 -16.64
N TRP A 33 0.95 3.08 -15.58
CA TRP A 33 2.02 3.47 -14.67
C TRP A 33 2.61 2.26 -13.93
N ARG A 34 1.76 1.40 -13.35
CA ARG A 34 2.21 0.17 -12.69
C ARG A 34 2.99 -0.70 -13.66
N LEU A 35 2.46 -0.92 -14.87
CA LEU A 35 3.16 -1.64 -15.92
C LEU A 35 4.52 -1.00 -16.23
N GLY A 36 4.58 0.33 -16.30
CA GLY A 36 5.83 1.07 -16.52
C GLY A 36 6.86 0.87 -15.41
N VAL A 37 6.46 0.82 -14.15
CA VAL A 37 7.35 0.50 -13.01
C VAL A 37 7.80 -0.96 -13.08
N GLU A 38 6.85 -1.89 -13.22
CA GLU A 38 7.12 -3.31 -13.26
C GLU A 38 7.99 -3.72 -14.46
N ALA A 39 7.89 -3.01 -15.60
CA ALA A 39 8.70 -3.22 -16.80
C ALA A 39 10.02 -2.43 -16.82
N HIS A 40 10.39 -1.75 -15.71
CA HIS A 40 11.61 -0.93 -15.62
C HIS A 40 11.68 0.27 -16.59
N ASN A 41 10.53 0.73 -17.10
CA ASN A 41 10.45 1.93 -17.95
C ASN A 41 10.32 3.20 -17.10
N VAL A 42 9.68 3.11 -15.95
CA VAL A 42 9.59 4.16 -14.93
C VAL A 42 10.61 3.84 -13.83
N ARG A 43 11.77 4.49 -13.89
CA ARG A 43 12.92 4.25 -12.99
C ARG A 43 13.06 5.33 -11.94
N ASP A 44 13.79 5.00 -10.86
CA ASP A 44 14.22 5.92 -9.80
C ASP A 44 13.08 6.71 -9.11
N ARG A 45 11.83 6.28 -9.34
CA ARG A 45 10.64 6.94 -8.81
C ARG A 45 10.36 6.40 -7.42
N LYS A 46 10.72 7.19 -6.41
CA LYS A 46 10.52 6.85 -5.00
C LYS A 46 9.05 6.86 -4.55
N ARG A 47 8.06 7.02 -5.43
CA ARG A 47 6.65 7.29 -5.04
C ARG A 47 5.65 6.79 -6.09
N VAL A 48 4.57 6.16 -5.63
CA VAL A 48 3.33 5.96 -6.40
C VAL A 48 2.70 7.34 -6.66
N PRO A 49 2.20 7.65 -7.88
CA PRO A 49 1.38 8.84 -8.11
C PRO A 49 0.19 8.86 -7.15
N ALA A 50 -0.10 9.98 -6.50
CA ALA A 50 -1.22 10.08 -5.57
C ALA A 50 -2.55 9.63 -6.19
N SER A 51 -2.77 9.94 -7.49
CA SER A 51 -3.95 9.49 -8.24
C SER A 51 -4.06 7.97 -8.43
N CYS A 52 -2.99 7.21 -8.15
CA CYS A 52 -2.89 5.77 -8.36
C CYS A 52 -2.87 4.96 -7.08
N GLU A 53 -3.03 5.61 -5.94
CA GLU A 53 -2.95 4.97 -4.64
C GLU A 53 -4.06 3.92 -4.45
N GLY A 54 -5.32 4.27 -4.73
CA GLY A 54 -6.45 3.32 -4.66
C GLY A 54 -6.31 2.15 -5.64
N TYR A 55 -5.77 2.41 -6.84
CA TYR A 55 -5.48 1.36 -7.83
C TYR A 55 -4.42 0.37 -7.30
N VAL A 56 -3.34 0.88 -6.72
CA VAL A 56 -2.26 0.08 -6.13
C VAL A 56 -2.74 -0.71 -4.92
N GLY A 57 -3.52 -0.08 -4.03
CA GLY A 57 -4.20 -0.74 -2.91
C GLY A 57 -5.00 -1.93 -3.41
N HIS A 58 -5.97 -1.71 -4.31
CA HIS A 58 -6.78 -2.80 -4.87
C HIS A 58 -5.95 -3.91 -5.53
N CYS A 59 -4.83 -3.57 -6.17
CA CYS A 59 -3.93 -4.56 -6.76
C CYS A 59 -3.29 -5.48 -5.71
N MET A 60 -2.77 -4.90 -4.61
CA MET A 60 -2.06 -5.60 -3.54
C MET A 60 -2.97 -6.39 -2.61
N LEU A 61 -4.14 -5.84 -2.39
CA LEU A 61 -5.13 -6.27 -1.42
C LEU A 61 -6.16 -7.22 -2.05
N GLY A 62 -6.38 -7.09 -3.36
CA GLY A 62 -7.20 -8.00 -4.14
C GLY A 62 -6.41 -9.21 -4.66
N GLY A 63 -7.11 -10.07 -5.40
CA GLY A 63 -6.50 -11.27 -6.00
C GLY A 63 -5.49 -11.00 -7.12
N HIS A 64 -5.28 -9.73 -7.53
CA HIS A 64 -4.41 -9.38 -8.65
C HIS A 64 -2.95 -9.65 -8.33
N TYR A 65 -2.43 -9.15 -7.21
CA TYR A 65 -1.07 -9.41 -6.75
C TYR A 65 -0.78 -10.90 -6.59
N HIS A 66 -1.73 -11.66 -6.03
CA HIS A 66 -1.60 -13.11 -5.91
C HIS A 66 -1.56 -13.79 -7.28
N ARG A 67 -2.40 -13.38 -8.24
CA ARG A 67 -2.39 -13.94 -9.61
C ARG A 67 -1.11 -13.62 -10.36
N ASP A 68 -0.62 -12.39 -10.27
CA ASP A 68 0.62 -11.96 -10.89
C ASP A 68 1.82 -12.70 -10.27
N SER A 69 1.88 -12.80 -8.93
CA SER A 69 2.89 -13.59 -8.22
C SER A 69 2.83 -15.06 -8.63
N LYS A 70 1.63 -15.65 -8.69
CA LYS A 70 1.43 -17.03 -9.12
C LYS A 70 1.93 -17.26 -10.54
N LEU A 71 1.66 -16.34 -11.47
CA LEU A 71 2.14 -16.43 -12.86
C LEU A 71 3.67 -16.47 -12.93
N VAL A 72 4.35 -15.56 -12.23
CA VAL A 72 5.82 -15.52 -12.17
C VAL A 72 6.37 -16.82 -11.60
N ILE A 73 5.76 -17.32 -10.52
CA ILE A 73 6.18 -18.58 -9.90
C ILE A 73 5.90 -19.79 -10.80
N ASP A 74 4.78 -19.84 -11.51
CA ASP A 74 4.49 -20.91 -12.48
C ASP A 74 5.54 -20.91 -13.61
N GLN A 75 5.95 -19.74 -14.09
CA GLN A 75 7.04 -19.62 -15.06
C GLN A 75 8.39 -20.08 -14.48
N ALA A 76 8.68 -19.78 -13.22
CA ALA A 76 9.87 -20.25 -12.54
C ALA A 76 9.87 -21.78 -12.40
N ILE A 77 8.76 -22.38 -11.95
CA ILE A 77 8.64 -23.83 -11.83
C ILE A 77 8.78 -24.50 -13.20
N SER A 78 8.08 -23.99 -14.22
CA SER A 78 8.18 -24.53 -15.59
C SER A 78 9.60 -24.44 -16.14
N TYR A 79 10.32 -23.35 -15.86
CA TYR A 79 11.73 -23.23 -16.22
C TYR A 79 12.60 -24.28 -15.52
N ILE A 80 12.43 -24.44 -14.21
CA ILE A 80 13.17 -25.42 -13.43
C ILE A 80 12.91 -26.84 -13.92
N ASP A 81 11.68 -27.16 -14.32
CA ASP A 81 11.32 -28.46 -14.90
C ASP A 81 11.92 -28.68 -16.30
N SER A 82 12.26 -27.60 -17.01
CA SER A 82 12.84 -27.67 -18.36
C SER A 82 14.36 -27.80 -18.40
N ILE A 83 15.06 -27.42 -17.33
CA ILE A 83 16.53 -27.42 -17.30
C ILE A 83 17.08 -28.77 -16.85
N LYS A 84 18.17 -29.20 -17.49
CA LYS A 84 18.91 -30.38 -17.06
C LYS A 84 19.92 -29.99 -15.99
N LEU A 85 19.63 -30.35 -14.74
CA LEU A 85 20.58 -30.21 -13.64
C LEU A 85 21.75 -31.17 -13.85
N SER A 86 22.96 -30.73 -13.56
CA SER A 86 24.18 -31.54 -13.67
C SER A 86 24.26 -32.59 -12.55
N GLY A 87 23.54 -32.38 -11.45
CA GLY A 87 23.49 -33.30 -10.31
C GLY A 87 24.75 -33.28 -9.42
N ASN A 88 25.68 -32.37 -9.68
CA ASN A 88 26.91 -32.22 -8.88
C ASN A 88 26.70 -31.38 -7.60
N GLY A 89 25.47 -30.89 -7.37
CA GLY A 89 25.10 -30.10 -6.19
C GLY A 89 25.70 -28.70 -6.19
N LYS A 90 26.02 -28.14 -7.36
CA LYS A 90 26.53 -26.77 -7.52
C LYS A 90 25.46 -25.78 -7.98
N GLU A 91 24.28 -26.26 -8.37
CA GLU A 91 23.17 -25.42 -8.78
C GLU A 91 22.56 -24.70 -7.58
N VAL A 92 22.49 -23.37 -7.70
CA VAL A 92 21.86 -22.50 -6.70
C VAL A 92 20.77 -21.64 -7.33
N LEU A 93 19.72 -21.38 -6.55
CA LEU A 93 18.74 -20.33 -6.85
C LEU A 93 18.77 -19.27 -5.75
N VAL A 94 18.85 -18.01 -6.17
CA VAL A 94 18.95 -16.85 -5.27
C VAL A 94 17.56 -16.26 -5.05
N PHE A 95 17.21 -16.01 -3.78
CA PHE A 95 15.96 -15.36 -3.37
C PHE A 95 16.25 -14.06 -2.61
N ASP A 96 15.51 -13.00 -2.92
CA ASP A 96 15.34 -11.89 -1.97
C ASP A 96 14.40 -12.26 -0.79
N ILE A 97 14.31 -11.39 0.22
CA ILE A 97 13.43 -11.55 1.37
C ILE A 97 12.19 -10.67 1.29
N ASP A 98 12.38 -9.36 1.31
CA ASP A 98 11.33 -8.40 1.63
C ASP A 98 10.42 -8.27 0.41
N GLU A 99 9.11 -8.53 0.54
CA GLU A 99 8.16 -8.58 -0.59
C GLU A 99 8.44 -9.69 -1.64
N THR A 100 9.42 -10.57 -1.37
CA THR A 100 9.76 -11.75 -2.18
C THR A 100 9.46 -13.07 -1.48
N THR A 101 10.09 -13.38 -0.34
CA THR A 101 9.81 -14.59 0.45
C THR A 101 8.95 -14.29 1.67
N LEU A 102 9.17 -13.14 2.30
CA LEU A 102 8.41 -12.65 3.45
C LEU A 102 7.70 -11.36 3.05
N SER A 103 6.41 -11.28 3.39
CA SER A 103 5.66 -10.04 3.20
C SER A 103 5.80 -9.17 4.44
N ASN A 104 6.31 -7.97 4.26
CA ASN A 104 6.23 -6.90 5.25
C ASN A 104 4.90 -6.15 5.14
N LEU A 105 3.94 -6.60 4.32
CA LEU A 105 2.61 -6.01 4.27
C LEU A 105 1.97 -5.89 5.65
N PRO A 106 2.14 -6.82 6.62
CA PRO A 106 1.66 -6.63 8.00
C PRO A 106 2.51 -5.68 8.86
N TYR A 107 3.75 -5.36 8.49
CA TYR A 107 4.47 -4.21 9.06
C TYR A 107 3.98 -2.91 8.48
N TYR A 108 3.83 -2.89 7.16
CA TYR A 108 3.37 -1.72 6.44
C TYR A 108 1.98 -1.36 6.85
N ALA A 109 1.08 -2.36 6.95
CA ALA A 109 0.43 -2.94 8.14
C ALA A 109 0.31 -2.12 9.44
N THR A 110 1.29 -2.15 10.32
CA THR A 110 0.98 -1.98 11.73
C THR A 110 1.50 -0.70 12.40
N GLN A 111 2.63 -0.05 12.08
CA GLN A 111 3.32 0.75 13.14
C GLN A 111 3.99 2.08 12.69
N GLY A 112 3.99 3.18 13.45
CA GLY A 112 3.97 3.33 14.92
C GLY A 112 5.38 3.23 15.54
N PHE A 113 6.22 2.35 15.00
CA PHE A 113 7.61 2.08 15.39
C PHE A 113 8.42 1.74 14.13
N GLY A 114 9.71 2.11 14.11
CA GLY A 114 10.56 1.97 12.92
C GLY A 114 10.73 0.51 12.47
N PHE A 115 10.98 0.31 11.16
CA PHE A 115 11.16 -1.01 10.51
C PHE A 115 12.13 -1.94 11.24
N GLN A 116 13.14 -1.37 11.91
CA GLN A 116 14.11 -2.13 12.70
C GLN A 116 13.47 -2.87 13.88
N GLU A 117 12.49 -2.27 14.55
CA GLU A 117 11.81 -2.89 15.69
C GLU A 117 10.85 -3.98 15.23
N TYR A 118 10.14 -3.79 14.11
CA TYR A 118 9.33 -4.86 13.52
C TYR A 118 10.18 -6.02 13.03
N ALA A 119 11.29 -5.74 12.33
CA ALA A 119 12.20 -6.79 11.88
C ALA A 119 12.67 -7.65 13.06
N ARG A 120 12.88 -7.05 14.23
CA ARG A 120 13.24 -7.73 15.48
C ARG A 120 12.17 -8.68 16.01
N GLN A 121 10.89 -8.44 15.72
CA GLN A 121 9.77 -9.31 16.13
C GLN A 121 9.75 -10.65 15.39
N ALA A 122 10.34 -10.71 14.20
CA ALA A 122 10.44 -11.92 13.39
C ALA A 122 9.07 -12.58 13.12
N SER A 123 8.09 -11.78 12.70
CA SER A 123 6.67 -12.14 12.55
C SER A 123 6.11 -11.97 11.13
N ALA A 124 6.90 -11.50 10.16
CA ALA A 124 6.44 -11.31 8.78
C ALA A 124 5.95 -12.63 8.16
N PRO A 125 4.76 -12.70 7.55
CA PRO A 125 4.24 -13.92 6.94
C PRO A 125 4.99 -14.30 5.65
N ALA A 126 4.99 -15.59 5.33
CA ALA A 126 5.45 -16.05 4.01
C ALA A 126 4.54 -15.57 2.88
N LEU A 127 5.14 -15.26 1.72
CA LEU A 127 4.41 -15.21 0.46
C LEU A 127 4.17 -16.65 -0.04
N PRO A 128 2.91 -17.08 -0.20
CA PRO A 128 2.57 -18.49 -0.40
C PRO A 128 3.09 -19.05 -1.73
N GLU A 129 2.98 -18.28 -2.81
CA GLU A 129 3.47 -18.70 -4.13
C GLU A 129 5.00 -18.85 -4.13
N THR A 130 5.73 -17.93 -3.52
CA THR A 130 7.20 -18.07 -3.38
C THR A 130 7.58 -19.28 -2.55
N LYS A 131 6.83 -19.58 -1.46
CA LYS A 131 7.04 -20.79 -0.66
C LYS A 131 6.81 -22.07 -1.48
N ARG A 132 5.86 -22.07 -2.42
CA ARG A 132 5.65 -23.18 -3.37
C ARG A 132 6.88 -23.42 -4.24
N LEU A 133 7.46 -22.37 -4.84
CA LEU A 133 8.71 -22.49 -5.59
C LEU A 133 9.86 -22.98 -4.70
N TYR A 134 10.00 -22.41 -3.51
CA TYR A 134 11.05 -22.77 -2.56
C TYR A 134 11.05 -24.27 -2.26
N ASN A 135 9.88 -24.84 -1.94
CA ASN A 135 9.72 -26.26 -1.68
C ASN A 135 9.99 -27.13 -2.92
N LYS A 136 9.56 -26.69 -4.10
CA LYS A 136 9.86 -27.36 -5.37
C LYS A 136 11.38 -27.46 -5.58
N LEU A 137 12.11 -26.36 -5.38
CA LEU A 137 13.56 -26.33 -5.57
C LEU A 137 14.31 -27.26 -4.60
N LEU A 138 13.88 -27.31 -3.34
CA LEU A 138 14.40 -28.30 -2.38
C LEU A 138 14.18 -29.73 -2.87
N SER A 139 12.99 -30.04 -3.41
CA SER A 139 12.64 -31.39 -3.88
C SER A 139 13.48 -31.87 -5.06
N VAL A 140 14.05 -30.95 -5.85
CA VAL A 140 14.90 -31.28 -7.01
C VAL A 140 16.40 -31.08 -6.72
N GLY A 141 16.77 -30.83 -5.46
CA GLY A 141 18.17 -30.75 -5.03
C GLY A 141 18.89 -29.44 -5.37
N ILE A 142 18.16 -28.38 -5.76
CA ILE A 142 18.76 -27.05 -5.97
C ILE A 142 19.02 -26.40 -4.61
N LYS A 143 20.24 -25.89 -4.42
CA LYS A 143 20.63 -25.20 -3.19
C LYS A 143 20.06 -23.79 -3.16
N LEU A 144 19.52 -23.38 -2.00
CA LEU A 144 18.83 -22.11 -1.89
C LEU A 144 19.73 -21.07 -1.21
N VAL A 145 19.91 -19.93 -1.87
CA VAL A 145 20.66 -18.79 -1.34
C VAL A 145 19.68 -17.67 -1.03
N ILE A 146 19.67 -17.20 0.20
CA ILE A 146 18.91 -16.01 0.57
C ILE A 146 19.85 -14.81 0.51
N LEU A 147 19.52 -13.79 -0.26
CA LEU A 147 20.33 -12.58 -0.46
C LEU A 147 19.46 -11.33 -0.30
N THR A 148 19.62 -10.61 0.80
CA THR A 148 18.72 -9.53 1.22
C THR A 148 19.43 -8.19 1.40
N GLY A 149 18.69 -7.10 1.18
CA GLY A 149 19.13 -5.74 1.53
C GLY A 149 19.19 -5.45 3.03
N ARG A 150 18.62 -6.31 3.89
CA ARG A 150 18.69 -6.19 5.35
C ARG A 150 20.13 -6.16 5.85
N ARG A 151 20.37 -5.41 6.93
CA ARG A 151 21.71 -5.27 7.52
C ARG A 151 22.04 -6.42 8.44
N GLU A 152 23.33 -6.65 8.63
CA GLU A 152 23.80 -7.83 9.36
C GLU A 152 23.34 -7.88 10.84
N VAL A 153 23.11 -6.73 11.45
CA VAL A 153 22.48 -6.61 12.77
C VAL A 153 21.08 -7.24 12.85
N GLN A 154 20.41 -7.46 11.72
CA GLN A 154 19.08 -8.06 11.62
C GLN A 154 19.11 -9.58 11.37
N ARG A 155 20.28 -10.22 11.31
CA ARG A 155 20.44 -11.65 10.95
C ARG A 155 19.59 -12.57 11.82
N THR A 156 19.72 -12.45 13.15
CA THR A 156 19.02 -13.34 14.09
C THR A 156 17.52 -13.29 13.89
N ALA A 157 16.96 -12.08 13.77
CA ALA A 157 15.53 -11.90 13.60
C ALA A 157 15.06 -12.38 12.21
N THR A 158 15.85 -12.11 11.17
CA THR A 158 15.57 -12.58 9.80
C THR A 158 15.54 -14.11 9.70
N VAL A 159 16.55 -14.79 10.24
CA VAL A 159 16.61 -16.26 10.26
C VAL A 159 15.46 -16.84 11.08
N THR A 160 15.17 -16.25 12.25
CA THR A 160 14.04 -16.67 13.09
C THR A 160 12.73 -16.56 12.32
N ASN A 161 12.53 -15.47 11.60
CA ASN A 161 11.31 -15.24 10.83
C ASN A 161 11.17 -16.25 9.70
N LEU A 162 12.22 -16.49 8.91
CA LEU A 162 12.22 -17.47 7.82
C LEU A 162 11.84 -18.86 8.35
N ARG A 163 12.48 -19.31 9.45
CA ARG A 163 12.17 -20.61 10.08
C ARG A 163 10.73 -20.70 10.55
N ARG A 164 10.22 -19.66 11.24
CA ARG A 164 8.83 -19.60 11.71
C ARG A 164 7.82 -19.73 10.57
N GLN A 165 8.15 -19.16 9.42
CA GLN A 165 7.30 -19.23 8.23
C GLN A 165 7.51 -20.51 7.40
N GLY A 166 8.31 -21.45 7.89
CA GLY A 166 8.55 -22.75 7.28
C GLY A 166 9.52 -22.73 6.10
N PHE A 167 10.35 -21.69 5.98
CA PHE A 167 11.54 -21.74 5.13
C PHE A 167 12.68 -22.37 5.94
N SER A 168 13.37 -23.35 5.36
CA SER A 168 14.51 -24.04 5.96
C SER A 168 15.33 -24.72 4.86
N GLY A 169 16.50 -25.27 5.17
CA GLY A 169 17.32 -25.99 4.18
C GLY A 169 18.04 -25.09 3.17
N TRP A 170 18.08 -23.76 3.40
CA TRP A 170 18.95 -22.89 2.62
C TRP A 170 20.44 -23.21 2.86
N MET A 171 21.25 -22.96 1.83
CA MET A 171 22.70 -23.08 1.89
C MET A 171 23.32 -21.93 2.70
N THR A 172 22.87 -20.70 2.46
CA THR A 172 23.39 -19.51 3.16
C THR A 172 22.37 -18.36 3.14
N VAL A 173 22.53 -17.44 4.09
CA VAL A 173 21.81 -16.16 4.17
C VAL A 173 22.84 -15.04 4.15
N LEU A 174 22.81 -14.21 3.12
CA LEU A 174 23.73 -13.12 2.86
C LEU A 174 23.00 -11.80 3.14
N LEU A 175 23.52 -11.05 4.13
CA LEU A 175 23.00 -9.74 4.55
C LEU A 175 24.05 -8.67 4.29
N LYS A 176 23.59 -7.43 4.18
CA LYS A 176 24.47 -6.28 3.96
C LYS A 176 25.34 -6.02 5.19
N PRO A 177 26.68 -5.95 5.05
CA PRO A 177 27.58 -5.59 6.14
C PRO A 177 27.23 -4.22 6.75
N ALA A 178 27.52 -4.03 8.04
CA ALA A 178 27.14 -2.82 8.77
C ALA A 178 27.78 -1.54 8.19
N ASP A 179 29.00 -1.68 7.66
CA ASP A 179 29.85 -0.63 7.11
C ASP A 179 29.74 -0.47 5.59
N PHE A 180 28.89 -1.26 4.92
CA PHE A 180 28.73 -1.18 3.47
C PHE A 180 28.09 0.15 3.03
N LYS A 181 28.76 0.88 2.12
CA LYS A 181 28.33 2.21 1.63
C LYS A 181 27.87 2.24 0.17
N GLY A 182 27.93 1.11 -0.55
CA GLY A 182 27.55 1.02 -1.96
C GLY A 182 26.04 0.92 -2.20
N SER A 183 25.66 0.82 -3.48
CA SER A 183 24.26 0.56 -3.88
C SER A 183 23.84 -0.89 -3.55
N THR A 184 22.53 -1.14 -3.43
CA THR A 184 22.01 -2.51 -3.26
C THR A 184 22.34 -3.40 -4.46
N VAL A 185 22.31 -2.87 -5.68
CA VAL A 185 22.72 -3.60 -6.90
C VAL A 185 24.16 -4.06 -6.79
N THR A 186 25.07 -3.15 -6.41
CA THR A 186 26.51 -3.46 -6.28
C THR A 186 26.75 -4.52 -5.21
N PHE A 187 26.09 -4.40 -4.05
CA PHE A 187 26.14 -5.40 -3.00
C PHE A 187 25.70 -6.78 -3.50
N LYS A 188 24.47 -6.86 -4.03
CA LYS A 188 23.89 -8.14 -4.45
C LYS A 188 24.65 -8.78 -5.60
N SER A 189 25.10 -7.99 -6.57
CA SER A 189 25.95 -8.47 -7.67
C SER A 189 27.27 -9.03 -7.15
N SER A 190 27.92 -8.35 -6.20
CA SER A 190 29.18 -8.84 -5.61
C SER A 190 29.00 -10.15 -4.84
N GLU A 191 27.89 -10.33 -4.12
CA GLU A 191 27.59 -11.58 -3.43
C GLU A 191 27.28 -12.72 -4.40
N ARG A 192 26.59 -12.44 -5.51
CA ARG A 192 26.38 -13.42 -6.59
C ARG A 192 27.69 -13.79 -7.29
N GLN A 193 28.59 -12.84 -7.50
CA GLN A 193 29.93 -13.12 -8.05
C GLN A 193 30.72 -14.08 -7.16
N LYS A 194 30.71 -13.88 -5.83
CA LYS A 194 31.36 -14.80 -4.88
C LYS A 194 30.83 -16.23 -4.96
N LEU A 195 29.55 -16.43 -5.29
CA LEU A 195 28.99 -17.77 -5.52
C LEU A 195 29.62 -18.42 -6.77
N LEU A 196 29.77 -17.67 -7.86
CA LEU A 196 30.42 -18.17 -9.07
C LEU A 196 31.90 -18.47 -8.82
N ASP A 197 32.61 -17.59 -8.11
CA ASP A 197 34.02 -17.78 -7.77
C ASP A 197 34.23 -19.03 -6.89
N ALA A 198 33.23 -19.37 -6.07
CA ALA A 198 33.19 -20.62 -5.29
C ALA A 198 32.74 -21.86 -6.09
N GLY A 199 32.54 -21.71 -7.41
CA GLY A 199 32.17 -22.77 -8.33
C GLY A 199 30.70 -23.18 -8.28
N TYR A 200 29.80 -22.34 -7.76
CA TYR A 200 28.36 -22.54 -7.87
C TYR A 200 27.84 -22.03 -9.22
N ILE A 201 26.71 -22.57 -9.65
CA ILE A 201 26.00 -22.17 -10.88
C ILE A 201 24.67 -21.55 -10.46
N ILE A 202 24.51 -20.25 -10.69
CA ILE A 202 23.25 -19.55 -10.39
C ILE A 202 22.26 -19.86 -11.52
N VAL A 203 21.41 -20.89 -11.33
CA VAL A 203 20.42 -21.30 -12.33
C VAL A 203 19.22 -20.35 -12.36
N GLY A 204 18.97 -19.63 -11.26
CA GLY A 204 17.91 -18.63 -11.21
C GLY A 204 18.14 -17.58 -10.13
N ASN A 205 17.48 -16.44 -10.30
CA ASN A 205 17.46 -15.35 -9.33
C ASN A 205 16.05 -14.72 -9.30
N ILE A 206 15.45 -14.60 -8.13
CA ILE A 206 14.10 -14.07 -7.96
C ILE A 206 14.07 -12.96 -6.90
N GLY A 207 13.39 -11.87 -7.24
CA GLY A 207 13.18 -10.72 -6.36
C GLY A 207 12.03 -9.84 -6.86
N ASP A 208 11.54 -8.98 -5.99
CA ASP A 208 10.46 -8.03 -6.25
C ASP A 208 10.99 -6.64 -6.64
N GLN A 209 12.30 -6.40 -6.50
CA GLN A 209 12.96 -5.20 -6.99
C GLN A 209 13.88 -5.51 -8.15
N TRP A 210 13.97 -4.58 -9.10
CA TRP A 210 14.98 -4.65 -10.16
C TRP A 210 16.41 -4.72 -9.60
N SER A 211 16.65 -4.13 -8.42
CA SER A 211 17.96 -4.23 -7.78
C SER A 211 18.37 -5.64 -7.31
N ASP A 212 17.43 -6.57 -7.25
CA ASP A 212 17.67 -7.96 -6.84
C ASP A 212 18.19 -8.80 -8.01
N ILE A 213 17.70 -8.48 -9.20
CA ILE A 213 17.89 -9.27 -10.41
C ILE A 213 18.81 -8.59 -11.44
N LEU A 214 19.06 -7.29 -11.33
CA LEU A 214 20.04 -6.59 -12.17
C LEU A 214 21.47 -6.69 -11.61
N GLY A 215 22.42 -6.54 -12.54
CA GLY A 215 23.86 -6.50 -12.28
C GLY A 215 24.53 -7.87 -12.43
N THR A 216 25.78 -7.86 -12.88
CA THR A 216 26.50 -9.07 -13.27
C THR A 216 27.19 -9.72 -12.08
N PRO A 217 27.05 -11.05 -11.87
CA PRO A 217 26.24 -11.99 -12.66
C PRO A 217 24.79 -12.00 -12.17
N GLU A 218 23.81 -11.98 -13.07
CA GLU A 218 22.38 -11.98 -12.71
C GLU A 218 21.81 -13.38 -12.46
N GLY A 219 22.44 -14.41 -13.02
CA GLY A 219 21.97 -15.80 -13.06
C GLY A 219 21.51 -16.22 -14.45
N ALA A 220 21.27 -17.52 -14.67
CA ALA A 220 20.86 -18.03 -15.99
C ALA A 220 19.45 -17.59 -16.40
N ARG A 221 18.56 -17.33 -15.42
CA ARG A 221 17.25 -16.70 -15.64
C ARG A 221 16.83 -15.89 -14.42
N THR A 222 16.23 -14.73 -14.66
CA THR A 222 15.70 -13.85 -13.62
C THR A 222 14.18 -13.89 -13.59
N PHE A 223 13.61 -13.70 -12.41
CA PHE A 223 12.17 -13.66 -12.17
C PHE A 223 11.84 -12.43 -11.31
N LYS A 224 11.05 -11.50 -11.87
CA LYS A 224 10.59 -10.29 -11.18
C LYS A 224 9.21 -10.53 -10.59
N LEU A 225 9.10 -10.58 -9.26
CA LEU A 225 7.80 -10.54 -8.59
C LEU A 225 7.22 -9.13 -8.65
N PRO A 226 5.88 -8.96 -8.68
CA PRO A 226 5.27 -7.64 -8.58
C PRO A 226 5.56 -7.02 -7.20
N ASP A 227 5.75 -5.70 -7.14
CA ASP A 227 5.72 -4.95 -5.87
C ASP A 227 5.34 -3.48 -6.11
N PRO A 228 4.04 -3.16 -6.09
CA PRO A 228 3.57 -1.79 -6.11
C PRO A 228 3.38 -1.14 -4.72
N ILE A 229 3.69 -1.78 -3.58
CA ILE A 229 3.34 -1.25 -2.24
C ILE A 229 4.06 0.07 -1.93
N TYR A 230 3.27 1.12 -1.67
CA TYR A 230 3.68 2.36 -0.98
C TYR A 230 2.63 2.86 0.06
N VAL A 231 1.46 2.19 0.22
CA VAL A 231 0.30 2.68 1.00
C VAL A 231 0.55 2.71 2.51
N GLY A 232 1.06 1.62 3.10
CA GLY A 232 1.41 1.63 4.53
C GLY A 232 2.53 2.63 4.86
N HIS A 233 3.51 2.77 3.96
CA HIS A 233 4.56 3.79 4.05
C HIS A 233 4.00 5.22 3.91
N TYR A 234 2.94 5.41 3.12
CA TYR A 234 2.23 6.68 2.99
C TYR A 234 1.48 7.05 4.28
N MET A 235 0.63 6.12 4.77
CA MET A 235 -0.24 6.34 5.94
C MET A 235 0.53 6.44 7.26
N LEU A 236 1.61 5.67 7.43
CA LEU A 236 2.42 5.67 8.66
C LEU A 236 3.60 6.65 8.59
N GLY A 237 3.94 7.13 7.39
CA GLY A 237 5.00 8.10 7.17
C GLY A 237 4.54 9.56 7.34
N GLY A 238 5.48 10.50 7.25
CA GLY A 238 5.15 11.94 7.27
C GLY A 238 4.42 12.45 6.02
N HIS A 239 4.18 11.59 5.02
CA HIS A 239 3.59 11.96 3.73
C HIS A 239 2.08 12.21 3.85
N TYR A 240 1.32 11.26 4.38
CA TYR A 240 -0.12 11.44 4.63
C TYR A 240 -0.41 12.71 5.44
N ARG A 241 0.42 13.01 6.44
CA ARG A 241 0.32 14.25 7.23
C ARG A 241 0.57 15.51 6.40
N ARG A 242 1.52 15.50 5.46
CA ARG A 242 1.80 16.65 4.59
C ARG A 242 0.68 16.88 3.58
N ASP A 243 0.11 15.83 3.04
CA ASP A 243 -0.99 15.93 2.07
C ASP A 243 -2.27 16.40 2.77
N SER A 244 -2.58 15.82 3.94
CA SER A 244 -3.65 16.31 4.81
C SER A 244 -3.43 17.78 5.17
N LYS A 245 -2.20 18.16 5.55
CA LYS A 245 -1.85 19.55 5.86
C LYS A 245 -2.12 20.49 4.68
N LEU A 246 -1.77 20.10 3.46
CA LEU A 246 -2.00 20.92 2.27
C LEU A 246 -3.49 21.17 2.04
N VAL A 247 -4.33 20.13 2.12
CA VAL A 247 -5.79 20.27 1.99
C VAL A 247 -6.36 21.19 3.07
N ILE A 248 -5.87 21.04 4.30
CA ILE A 248 -6.29 21.89 5.41
C ILE A 248 -5.80 23.33 5.27
N ASP A 249 -4.57 23.56 4.78
CA ASP A 249 -4.07 24.91 4.51
C ASP A 249 -4.93 25.62 3.45
N GLU A 250 -5.36 24.91 2.41
CA GLU A 250 -6.31 25.42 1.42
C GLU A 250 -7.70 25.72 2.02
N ALA A 251 -8.20 24.86 2.91
CA ALA A 251 -9.46 25.08 3.61
C ALA A 251 -9.40 26.31 4.52
N ILE A 252 -8.30 26.50 5.25
CA ILE A 252 -8.08 27.66 6.11
C ILE A 252 -7.95 28.94 5.27
N SER A 253 -7.19 28.90 4.17
CA SER A 253 -7.08 30.02 3.22
C SER A 253 -8.44 30.43 2.66
N TYR A 254 -9.27 29.44 2.29
CA TYR A 254 -10.65 29.70 1.88
C TYR A 254 -11.48 30.35 2.99
N ILE A 255 -11.42 29.84 4.22
CA ILE A 255 -12.11 30.44 5.39
C ILE A 255 -11.69 31.90 5.57
N ASP A 256 -10.40 32.20 5.47
CA ASP A 256 -9.88 33.56 5.62
C ASP A 256 -10.35 34.51 4.50
N SER A 257 -10.74 33.96 3.34
CA SER A 257 -11.34 34.72 2.24
C SER A 257 -12.86 34.95 2.37
N LEU A 258 -13.54 34.21 3.26
CA LEU A 258 -15.00 34.27 3.38
C LEU A 258 -15.46 35.59 3.99
N LYS A 259 -16.51 36.17 3.40
CA LYS A 259 -17.26 37.27 4.01
C LYS A 259 -18.44 36.69 4.77
N LEU A 260 -18.22 36.42 6.06
CA LEU A 260 -19.28 35.89 6.94
C LEU A 260 -20.34 36.98 7.19
N ALA A 261 -21.61 36.57 7.24
CA ALA A 261 -22.73 37.47 7.51
C ALA A 261 -22.80 37.89 8.98
N GLY A 262 -22.06 37.20 9.87
CA GLY A 262 -22.00 37.51 11.30
C GLY A 262 -23.27 37.16 12.08
N ASN A 263 -24.22 36.48 11.44
CA ASN A 263 -25.48 36.03 12.06
C ASN A 263 -25.35 34.65 12.73
N GLY A 264 -24.18 34.01 12.64
CA GLY A 264 -23.88 32.72 13.26
C GLY A 264 -24.64 31.55 12.62
N LYS A 265 -24.99 31.67 11.33
CA LYS A 265 -25.71 30.65 10.56
C LYS A 265 -24.82 29.88 9.59
N GLU A 266 -23.54 30.22 9.50
CA GLU A 266 -22.56 29.52 8.68
C GLU A 266 -22.12 28.22 9.36
N VAL A 267 -22.17 27.13 8.61
CA VAL A 267 -21.78 25.80 9.09
C VAL A 267 -20.75 25.15 8.18
N TRP A 268 -19.94 24.28 8.77
CA TRP A 268 -18.97 23.46 8.06
C TRP A 268 -19.19 21.99 8.40
N VAL A 269 -19.35 21.17 7.38
CA VAL A 269 -19.61 19.73 7.54
C VAL A 269 -18.29 18.95 7.56
N PHE A 270 -18.18 18.01 8.50
CA PHE A 270 -17.07 17.06 8.60
C PHE A 270 -17.63 15.64 8.56
N ASP A 271 -16.97 14.78 7.79
CA ASP A 271 -17.04 13.35 8.05
C ASP A 271 -16.27 12.94 9.33
N VAL A 272 -16.51 11.72 9.82
CA VAL A 272 -15.80 11.13 10.96
C VAL A 272 -14.61 10.29 10.56
N ASP A 273 -14.83 9.22 9.80
CA ASP A 273 -13.87 8.13 9.62
C ASP A 273 -12.81 8.56 8.60
N GLU A 274 -11.51 8.50 8.92
CA GLU A 274 -10.43 9.02 8.07
C GLU A 274 -10.49 10.53 7.75
N THR A 275 -11.44 11.26 8.38
CA THR A 275 -11.58 12.71 8.29
C THR A 275 -11.26 13.40 9.61
N THR A 276 -12.03 13.16 10.68
CA THR A 276 -11.74 13.71 12.03
C THR A 276 -11.05 12.68 12.92
N LEU A 277 -11.46 11.42 12.84
CA LEU A 277 -10.91 10.29 13.59
C LEU A 277 -10.25 9.32 12.61
N SER A 278 -9.01 8.93 12.88
CA SER A 278 -8.34 7.92 12.09
C SER A 278 -8.60 6.52 12.63
N ASN A 279 -9.19 5.67 11.80
CA ASN A 279 -9.27 4.23 12.00
C ASN A 279 -8.02 3.51 11.50
N LEU A 280 -6.97 4.25 11.14
CA LEU A 280 -5.64 3.70 10.85
C LEU A 280 -5.21 2.62 11.86
N PRO A 281 -5.38 2.74 13.20
CA PRO A 281 -5.02 1.64 14.11
C PRO A 281 -5.79 0.33 13.88
N TYR A 282 -7.06 0.43 13.47
CA TYR A 282 -7.86 -0.73 13.08
C TYR A 282 -7.35 -1.30 11.76
N TYR A 283 -7.33 -0.50 10.70
CA TYR A 283 -6.88 -0.96 9.38
C TYR A 283 -5.46 -1.47 9.42
N ALA A 284 -4.64 -0.91 10.30
CA ALA A 284 -3.28 -1.33 10.50
C ALA A 284 -3.15 -2.80 10.95
N THR A 285 -4.08 -3.24 11.79
CA THR A 285 -4.14 -4.65 12.23
C THR A 285 -4.96 -5.55 11.29
N HIS A 286 -5.58 -4.95 10.27
CA HIS A 286 -6.47 -5.61 9.29
C HIS A 286 -5.98 -5.43 7.85
N GLY A 287 -4.67 -5.25 7.68
CA GLY A 287 -3.99 -5.25 6.39
C GLY A 287 -4.21 -4.02 5.51
N PHE A 288 -4.53 -2.86 6.07
CA PHE A 288 -4.74 -1.62 5.29
C PHE A 288 -5.87 -1.67 4.25
N GLY A 289 -6.92 -2.45 4.52
CA GLY A 289 -7.96 -2.72 3.53
C GLY A 289 -7.64 -3.93 2.64
N ALA A 290 -6.57 -4.70 2.94
CA ALA A 290 -6.25 -6.00 2.34
C ALA A 290 -7.36 -7.00 2.52
N THR A 291 -7.91 -6.96 3.71
CA THR A 291 -8.82 -7.97 4.18
C THR A 291 -10.24 -7.52 3.88
N PRO A 292 -11.14 -8.43 3.48
CA PRO A 292 -12.55 -8.11 3.35
C PRO A 292 -13.05 -7.43 4.62
N TYR A 293 -13.77 -6.32 4.44
CA TYR A 293 -14.26 -5.53 5.56
C TYR A 293 -15.15 -6.39 6.47
N ASN A 294 -14.75 -6.53 7.73
CA ASN A 294 -15.49 -7.26 8.74
C ASN A 294 -16.24 -6.26 9.64
N TRP A 295 -17.55 -6.17 9.42
CA TRP A 295 -18.40 -5.23 10.16
C TRP A 295 -18.37 -5.47 11.67
N THR A 296 -18.45 -6.74 12.11
CA THR A 296 -18.45 -7.09 13.54
C THR A 296 -17.16 -6.64 14.21
N SER A 297 -16.02 -6.90 13.57
CA SER A 297 -14.71 -6.52 14.09
C SER A 297 -14.52 -5.00 14.15
N PHE A 298 -14.91 -4.28 13.10
CA PHE A 298 -14.85 -2.81 13.12
C PHE A 298 -15.77 -2.22 14.19
N GLN A 299 -16.95 -2.81 14.39
CA GLN A 299 -17.89 -2.36 15.40
C GLN A 299 -17.33 -2.53 16.82
N GLU A 300 -16.62 -3.63 17.09
CA GLU A 300 -15.89 -3.83 18.35
C GLU A 300 -14.79 -2.79 18.55
N TYR A 301 -14.02 -2.46 17.51
CA TYR A 301 -13.03 -1.40 17.55
C TYR A 301 -13.66 -0.03 17.82
N ALA A 302 -14.69 0.35 17.07
CA ALA A 302 -15.38 1.63 17.23
C ALA A 302 -15.93 1.82 18.65
N ARG A 303 -16.39 0.74 19.30
CA ARG A 303 -16.89 0.75 20.68
C ARG A 303 -15.82 1.13 21.71
N GLN A 304 -14.54 0.95 21.39
CA GLN A 304 -13.41 1.30 22.26
C GLN A 304 -13.23 2.82 22.41
N ALA A 305 -13.76 3.61 21.48
CA ALA A 305 -13.68 5.07 21.49
C ALA A 305 -12.24 5.60 21.69
N SER A 306 -11.30 4.99 20.98
CA SER A 306 -9.85 5.22 21.09
C SER A 306 -9.19 5.69 19.79
N ALA A 307 -9.94 5.84 18.69
CA ALA A 307 -9.39 6.29 17.41
C ALA A 307 -8.73 7.67 17.57
N PRO A 308 -7.47 7.86 17.13
CA PRO A 308 -6.77 9.14 17.25
C PRO A 308 -7.40 10.22 16.37
N ALA A 309 -7.30 11.48 16.79
CA ALA A 309 -7.59 12.60 15.89
C ALA A 309 -6.62 12.63 14.71
N LEU A 310 -7.13 13.08 13.57
CA LEU A 310 -6.30 13.61 12.51
C LEU A 310 -5.89 15.05 12.87
N PRO A 311 -4.59 15.32 13.14
CA PRO A 311 -4.17 16.57 13.79
C PRO A 311 -4.38 17.79 12.90
N GLU A 312 -4.23 17.65 11.58
CA GLU A 312 -4.50 18.75 10.65
C GLU A 312 -5.99 19.07 10.59
N THR A 313 -6.87 18.06 10.56
CA THR A 313 -8.32 18.29 10.63
C THR A 313 -8.73 18.93 11.96
N LYS A 314 -8.07 18.56 13.07
CA LYS A 314 -8.28 19.23 14.36
C LYS A 314 -7.93 20.72 14.31
N ARG A 315 -6.84 21.07 13.63
CA ARG A 315 -6.45 22.47 13.40
C ARG A 315 -7.52 23.24 12.60
N LEU A 316 -8.10 22.64 11.57
CA LEU A 316 -9.23 23.24 10.83
C LEU A 316 -10.45 23.45 11.72
N PHE A 317 -10.81 22.42 12.50
CA PHE A 317 -11.95 22.45 13.39
C PHE A 317 -11.83 23.61 14.41
N ASP A 318 -10.66 23.78 15.02
CA ASP A 318 -10.39 24.88 15.96
C ASP A 318 -10.43 26.24 15.26
N LYS A 319 -9.91 26.33 14.03
CA LYS A 319 -9.99 27.55 13.22
C LYS A 319 -11.44 27.95 12.97
N LEU A 320 -12.32 27.03 12.60
CA LEU A 320 -13.74 27.31 12.34
C LEU A 320 -14.42 27.90 13.58
N LEU A 321 -14.20 27.30 14.75
CA LEU A 321 -14.73 27.82 16.01
C LEU A 321 -14.22 29.23 16.30
N SER A 322 -12.94 29.51 16.02
CA SER A 322 -12.35 30.84 16.26
C SER A 322 -12.94 31.96 15.41
N VAL A 323 -13.52 31.62 14.26
CA VAL A 323 -14.14 32.59 13.34
C VAL A 323 -15.67 32.56 13.38
N GLY A 324 -16.26 31.77 14.29
CA GLY A 324 -17.71 31.70 14.48
C GLY A 324 -18.46 30.80 13.49
N ILE A 325 -17.76 30.03 12.64
CA ILE A 325 -18.38 29.00 11.79
C ILE A 325 -18.60 27.74 12.63
N LYS A 326 -19.82 27.19 12.57
CA LYS A 326 -20.21 26.06 13.44
C LYS A 326 -19.91 24.72 12.78
N PRO A 327 -19.06 23.86 13.37
CA PRO A 327 -18.84 22.51 12.86
C PRO A 327 -20.08 21.64 13.01
N VAL A 328 -20.36 20.83 11.99
CA VAL A 328 -21.40 19.80 11.97
C VAL A 328 -20.71 18.47 11.67
N ILE A 329 -20.95 17.46 12.50
CA ILE A 329 -20.43 16.11 12.30
C ILE A 329 -21.51 15.28 11.60
N LEU A 330 -21.20 14.80 10.40
CA LEU A 330 -22.02 13.86 9.64
C LEU A 330 -21.20 12.58 9.46
N THR A 331 -21.80 11.39 9.53
CA THR A 331 -21.03 10.14 9.42
C THR A 331 -21.90 8.98 8.97
N GLY A 332 -21.30 8.04 8.23
CA GLY A 332 -21.91 6.75 7.90
C GLY A 332 -21.99 5.77 9.07
N ARG A 333 -21.41 6.08 10.25
CA ARG A 333 -21.53 5.23 11.45
C ARG A 333 -22.99 5.07 11.85
N ARG A 334 -23.38 3.85 12.21
CA ARG A 334 -24.76 3.53 12.62
C ARG A 334 -25.09 4.17 13.97
N GLU A 335 -26.37 4.41 14.21
CA GLU A 335 -26.87 5.02 15.45
C GLU A 335 -26.40 4.31 16.73
N VAL A 336 -26.27 2.97 16.68
CA VAL A 336 -25.72 2.15 17.78
C VAL A 336 -24.28 2.53 18.16
N GLN A 337 -23.55 3.23 17.29
CA GLN A 337 -22.19 3.71 17.52
C GLN A 337 -22.14 5.17 18.01
N ARG A 338 -23.29 5.86 18.16
CA ARG A 338 -23.34 7.30 18.54
C ARG A 338 -22.57 7.58 19.81
N THR A 339 -22.86 6.85 20.89
CA THR A 339 -22.23 7.08 22.20
C THR A 339 -20.72 6.92 22.13
N ALA A 340 -20.23 5.86 21.48
CA ALA A 340 -18.80 5.63 21.35
C ALA A 340 -18.12 6.70 20.48
N THR A 341 -18.77 7.11 19.39
CA THR A 341 -18.25 8.16 18.48
C THR A 341 -18.17 9.51 19.18
N VAL A 342 -19.22 9.94 19.88
CA VAL A 342 -19.22 11.20 20.65
C VAL A 342 -18.15 11.18 21.74
N THR A 343 -18.03 10.07 22.48
CA THR A 343 -16.98 9.90 23.49
C THR A 343 -15.59 10.01 22.86
N ASN A 344 -15.38 9.38 21.70
CA ASN A 344 -14.09 9.41 21.01
C ASN A 344 -13.75 10.82 20.52
N LEU A 345 -14.69 11.53 19.88
CA LEU A 345 -14.48 12.91 19.41
C LEU A 345 -14.10 13.84 20.55
N ARG A 346 -14.85 13.79 21.67
CA ARG A 346 -14.53 14.59 22.87
C ARG A 346 -13.16 14.26 23.44
N ARG A 347 -12.83 12.96 23.52
CA ARG A 347 -11.53 12.50 24.01
C ARG A 347 -10.36 13.01 23.16
N GLN A 348 -10.57 13.13 21.86
CA GLN A 348 -9.57 13.66 20.93
C GLN A 348 -9.61 15.21 20.81
N GLY A 349 -10.37 15.87 21.69
CA GLY A 349 -10.40 17.32 21.82
C GLY A 349 -11.38 18.03 20.87
N PHE A 350 -12.12 17.31 20.02
CA PHE A 350 -13.22 17.91 19.27
C PHE A 350 -14.34 18.24 20.26
N SER A 351 -14.84 19.47 20.27
CA SER A 351 -15.95 19.91 21.13
C SER A 351 -16.59 21.16 20.54
N GLY A 352 -17.86 21.46 20.88
CA GLY A 352 -18.55 22.64 20.35
C GLY A 352 -19.15 22.48 18.95
N TRP A 353 -19.22 21.25 18.41
CA TRP A 353 -20.01 20.97 17.20
C TRP A 353 -21.53 21.07 17.48
N MET A 354 -22.30 21.30 16.43
CA MET A 354 -23.76 21.35 16.52
C MET A 354 -24.37 19.97 16.77
N THR A 355 -25.26 19.88 17.75
CA THR A 355 -25.89 18.62 18.19
C THR A 355 -27.34 18.46 17.74
N LYS A 356 -27.94 19.50 17.16
CA LYS A 356 -29.30 19.48 16.59
C LYS A 356 -29.22 19.64 15.08
N LEU A 357 -30.15 18.97 14.37
CA LEU A 357 -30.37 19.16 12.94
C LEU A 357 -30.53 20.65 12.63
N LEU A 358 -30.01 21.07 11.48
CA LEU A 358 -30.06 22.46 11.04
C LEU A 358 -31.52 22.94 11.00
N ASP A 359 -31.90 23.86 11.90
CA ASP A 359 -33.14 24.62 11.74
C ASP A 359 -33.13 25.37 10.40
N ALA A 360 -34.29 25.85 9.93
CA ALA A 360 -34.33 26.69 8.74
C ALA A 360 -33.33 27.87 8.85
N GLY A 361 -32.55 28.09 7.78
CA GLY A 361 -31.68 29.26 7.62
C GLY A 361 -30.19 29.09 7.96
N TYR A 362 -29.68 27.88 8.21
CA TYR A 362 -28.22 27.64 8.19
C TYR A 362 -27.70 27.51 6.76
N ILE A 363 -26.48 27.98 6.54
CA ILE A 363 -25.80 27.96 5.23
C ILE A 363 -24.54 27.12 5.37
N ILE A 364 -24.46 26.02 4.61
CA ILE A 364 -23.22 25.26 4.49
C ILE A 364 -22.27 26.12 3.67
N VAL A 365 -21.11 26.46 4.24
CA VAL A 365 -20.06 27.23 3.53
C VAL A 365 -18.88 26.35 3.14
N GLY A 366 -18.72 25.21 3.79
CA GLY A 366 -17.71 24.22 3.43
C GLY A 366 -18.06 22.81 3.90
N ASN A 367 -17.46 21.84 3.23
CA ASN A 367 -17.60 20.43 3.53
C ASN A 367 -16.25 19.73 3.33
N ILE A 368 -15.87 18.86 4.26
CA ILE A 368 -14.63 18.09 4.18
C ILE A 368 -14.88 16.63 4.53
N GLY A 369 -14.34 15.75 3.70
CA GLY A 369 -14.43 14.30 3.85
C GLY A 369 -13.27 13.61 3.14
N ASP A 370 -13.03 12.35 3.48
CA ASP A 370 -12.04 11.47 2.89
C ASP A 370 -12.66 10.56 1.82
N GLN A 371 -13.98 10.58 1.63
CA GLN A 371 -14.65 9.92 0.51
C GLN A 371 -15.35 10.94 -0.39
N TRP A 372 -15.54 10.55 -1.65
CA TRP A 372 -16.28 11.40 -2.58
C TRP A 372 -17.77 11.48 -2.22
N SER A 373 -18.32 10.41 -1.67
CA SER A 373 -19.70 10.35 -1.17
C SER A 373 -19.99 11.40 -0.09
N ASP A 374 -18.97 11.84 0.68
CA ASP A 374 -19.13 12.86 1.71
C ASP A 374 -19.35 14.26 1.13
N ILE A 375 -18.81 14.52 -0.07
CA ILE A 375 -18.66 15.88 -0.60
C ILE A 375 -19.40 16.13 -1.92
N LEU A 376 -19.74 15.10 -2.69
CA LEU A 376 -20.33 15.25 -4.02
C LEU A 376 -21.76 15.81 -4.03
N SER A 377 -22.51 15.71 -2.94
CA SER A 377 -23.88 16.24 -2.83
C SER A 377 -23.96 17.54 -2.03
N THR A 378 -22.86 18.30 -1.96
CA THR A 378 -22.82 19.57 -1.21
C THR A 378 -23.61 20.66 -1.95
N PRO A 379 -24.43 21.47 -1.25
CA PRO A 379 -25.22 22.52 -1.88
C PRO A 379 -24.37 23.54 -2.66
N GLU A 380 -24.97 24.11 -3.71
CA GLU A 380 -24.35 25.14 -4.54
C GLU A 380 -23.87 26.33 -3.70
N GLY A 381 -22.62 26.76 -3.90
CA GLY A 381 -21.98 27.85 -3.15
C GLY A 381 -21.07 27.43 -2.00
N ALA A 382 -21.12 26.18 -1.54
CA ALA A 382 -20.15 25.63 -0.58
C ALA A 382 -18.92 25.04 -1.29
N ARG A 383 -17.73 25.24 -0.71
CA ARG A 383 -16.49 24.64 -1.21
C ARG A 383 -16.21 23.30 -0.52
N THR A 384 -15.85 22.30 -1.31
CA THR A 384 -15.55 20.95 -0.82
C THR A 384 -14.05 20.68 -0.77
N PHE A 385 -13.61 19.93 0.23
CA PHE A 385 -12.23 19.55 0.42
C PHE A 385 -12.13 18.04 0.60
N LYS A 386 -11.29 17.39 -0.21
CA LYS A 386 -11.11 15.93 -0.19
C LYS A 386 -9.82 15.58 0.52
N LEU A 387 -9.91 14.96 1.69
CA LEU A 387 -8.74 14.37 2.36
C LEU A 387 -8.33 13.08 1.63
N PRO A 388 -7.04 12.71 1.67
CA PRO A 388 -6.60 11.42 1.14
C PRO A 388 -7.12 10.28 2.03
N ASP A 389 -7.63 9.21 1.42
CA ASP A 389 -7.81 7.93 2.09
C ASP A 389 -7.56 6.80 1.07
N PRO A 390 -6.51 6.00 1.26
CA PRO A 390 -6.20 4.85 0.42
C PRO A 390 -6.67 3.51 1.00
N MET A 391 -7.25 3.50 2.20
CA MET A 391 -7.53 2.28 2.94
C MET A 391 -8.86 1.64 2.52
N TYR A 392 -9.85 2.44 2.12
CA TYR A 392 -11.13 1.95 1.63
C TYR A 392 -11.79 2.94 0.66
N TYR A 393 -12.87 2.49 0.02
CA TYR A 393 -13.69 3.31 -0.87
C TYR A 393 -15.16 3.10 -0.55
N ILE A 394 -15.92 4.20 -0.46
CA ILE A 394 -17.38 4.20 -0.33
C ILE A 394 -17.97 4.70 -1.66
N GLY A 395 -18.77 3.84 -2.29
CA GLY A 395 -19.41 4.09 -3.58
C GLY A 395 -20.70 4.88 -3.51
#